data_AF-A0AAJ3LIT4-F1
#
_entry.id   AF-A0AAJ3LIT4-F1
#
_cell.length_a   1.000
_cell.length_b   1.000
_cell.length_c   1.000
_cell.angle_alpha   90.00
_cell.angle_beta   90.00
_cell.angle_gamma   90.00
#
_symmetry.space_group_name_H-M   'P 1'
#
loop_
_entity.id
_entity.type
_entity.pdbx_description
1 polymer ?
#
loop_
_entity_poly.entity_id
_entity_poly.type
_entity_poly.pdbx_seq_one_letter_code
_entity_poly.pdbx_strand_id
1 'polypeptide(L)' 'MIDFDAVEKLRVHDGDLLVVPESTEQDDMQLLGEAIQMMNGARAVIVRGPIKQFDTAAMNKLGWYRA' A
#
# COMPACT_ATOMS: atom_id res chain seq x y z
N MET A 1 4.80 -14.30 -13.37
CA MET A 1 3.51 -13.87 -13.95
C MET A 1 2.60 -13.52 -12.79
N ILE A 2 2.07 -12.31 -12.75
CA ILE A 2 1.19 -11.88 -11.66
C ILE A 2 -0.17 -12.58 -11.78
N ASP A 3 -0.73 -12.98 -10.64
CA ASP A 3 -2.02 -13.65 -10.56
C ASP A 3 -3.15 -12.61 -10.45
N PHE A 4 -3.85 -12.36 -11.55
CA PHE A 4 -4.94 -11.38 -11.60
C PHE A 4 -6.13 -11.74 -10.71
N ASP A 5 -6.43 -13.04 -10.52
CA ASP A 5 -7.51 -13.47 -9.64
C ASP A 5 -7.17 -13.19 -8.17
N ALA A 6 -5.88 -13.25 -7.81
CA ALA A 6 -5.40 -12.84 -6.50
C ALA A 6 -5.46 -11.32 -6.31
N VAL A 7 -5.09 -10.54 -7.33
CA VAL A 7 -5.17 -9.08 -7.30
C VAL A 7 -6.61 -8.59 -7.18
N GLU A 8 -7.57 -9.22 -7.87
CA GLU A 8 -8.99 -8.85 -7.77
C GLU A 8 -9.53 -8.97 -6.33
N LYS A 9 -9.08 -10.00 -5.60
CA LYS A 9 -9.49 -10.24 -4.21
C LYS A 9 -9.02 -9.17 -3.24
N LEU A 10 -8.02 -8.37 -3.61
CA LEU A 10 -7.57 -7.22 -2.81
C LEU A 10 -8.59 -6.09 -2.79
N ARG A 11 -9.52 -6.03 -3.77
CA ARG A 11 -10.59 -5.02 -3.88
C ARG A 11 -10.08 -3.60 -3.66
N VAL A 12 -9.02 -3.25 -4.39
CA VAL A 12 -8.36 -1.95 -4.29
C VAL A 12 -9.25 -0.85 -4.86
N HIS A 13 -9.39 0.25 -4.13
CA HIS A 13 -10.09 1.46 -4.56
C HIS A 13 -9.13 2.63 -4.75
N ASP A 14 -9.62 3.66 -5.43
CA ASP A 14 -8.92 4.92 -5.60
C ASP A 14 -8.56 5.53 -4.24
N GLY A 15 -7.26 5.78 -4.02
CA GLY A 15 -6.72 6.35 -2.79
C GLY A 15 -6.30 5.34 -1.72
N ASP A 16 -6.47 4.04 -1.96
CA ASP A 16 -6.06 3.02 -1.00
C ASP A 16 -4.53 2.97 -0.79
N LEU A 17 -4.15 2.58 0.43
CA LEU A 17 -2.77 2.29 0.82
C LEU A 17 -2.60 0.78 1.00
N LEU A 18 -1.80 0.15 0.14
CA LEU A 18 -1.43 -1.26 0.26
C LEU A 18 -0.08 -1.36 0.96
N VAL A 19 -0.02 -2.27 1.93
CA VAL A 19 1.21 -2.59 2.66
C VAL A 19 1.66 -3.98 2.24
N VAL A 20 2.85 -4.07 1.66
CA VAL A 20 3.48 -5.35 1.30
C VAL A 20 4.54 -5.73 2.34
N PRO A 21 4.84 -7.04 2.50
CA PRO A 21 5.91 -7.50 3.36
C PRO A 21 7.25 -6.78 3.10
N GLU A 22 8.07 -6.66 4.13
CA GLU A 22 9.40 -6.04 4.02
C GLU A 22 10.32 -6.78 3.04
N SER A 23 10.10 -8.08 2.86
CA SER A 23 10.84 -8.93 1.93
C SER A 23 10.34 -8.85 0.49
N THR A 24 9.32 -8.05 0.17
CA THR A 24 8.81 -7.94 -1.20
C THR A 24 9.81 -7.17 -2.05
N GLU A 25 10.16 -7.73 -3.21
CA GLU A 25 11.08 -7.11 -4.15
C GLU A 25 10.45 -5.91 -4.88
N GLN A 26 11.29 -4.98 -5.34
CA GLN A 26 10.80 -3.76 -5.99
C GLN A 26 10.02 -4.05 -7.27
N ASP A 27 10.50 -5.01 -8.05
CA ASP A 27 9.89 -5.39 -9.32
C ASP A 27 8.49 -6.00 -9.10
N ASP A 28 8.32 -6.78 -8.03
CA ASP A 28 7.01 -7.34 -7.66
C ASP A 28 6.02 -6.26 -7.24
N MET A 29 6.49 -5.22 -6.53
CA MET A 29 5.65 -4.08 -6.17
C MET A 29 5.20 -3.30 -7.40
N GLN A 30 6.09 -3.14 -8.38
CA GLN A 30 5.78 -2.46 -9.63
C GLN A 30 4.74 -3.26 -10.44
N LEU A 31 4.94 -4.57 -10.57
CA LEU A 31 3.98 -5.46 -11.24
C LEU A 31 2.60 -5.42 -10.57
N LEU A 32 2.53 -5.38 -9.24
CA LEU A 32 1.28 -5.23 -8.51
C LEU A 32 0.59 -3.90 -8.82
N GLY A 33 1.33 -2.79 -8.85
CA GLY A 33 0.79 -1.48 -9.21
C GLY A 33 0.25 -1.45 -10.64
N GLU A 34 1.00 -2.01 -11.59
CA GLU A 34 0.58 -2.13 -12.99
C GLU A 34 -0.68 -3.00 -13.14
N ALA A 35 -0.77 -4.12 -12.42
CA ALA A 35 -1.94 -4.98 -12.43
C ALA A 35 -3.19 -4.26 -11.88
N ILE A 36 -3.09 -3.55 -10.75
CA ILE A 36 -4.19 -2.76 -10.20
C ILE A 36 -4.66 -1.72 -11.21
N GLN A 37 -3.73 -0.96 -11.79
CA GLN A 37 -4.05 0.06 -12.78
C GLN A 37 -4.75 -0.54 -14.02
N MET A 38 -4.33 -1.71 -14.49
CA MET A 38 -4.96 -2.39 -15.62
C MET A 38 -6.35 -2.95 -15.29
N MET A 39 -6.56 -3.48 -14.08
CA MET A 39 -7.80 -4.16 -13.71
C MET A 39 -8.95 -3.20 -13.44
N ASN A 40 -8.70 -2.13 -12.69
CA ASN A 40 -9.77 -1.22 -12.25
C ASN A 40 -9.40 0.27 -12.32
N GLY A 41 -8.21 0.60 -12.80
CA GLY A 41 -7.76 1.98 -12.96
C GLY A 41 -7.48 2.70 -11.63
N ALA A 42 -7.43 1.99 -10.51
CA ALA A 42 -7.29 2.61 -9.20
C ALA A 42 -5.89 3.22 -8.99
N ARG A 43 -5.86 4.43 -8.46
CA ARG A 43 -4.65 5.13 -8.01
C ARG A 43 -4.41 4.80 -6.55
N ALA A 44 -3.56 3.82 -6.29
CA ALA A 44 -3.21 3.37 -4.95
C ALA A 44 -1.74 3.62 -4.64
N VAL A 45 -1.40 3.71 -3.35
CA VAL A 45 -0.01 3.78 -2.89
C VAL A 45 0.39 2.42 -2.35
N ILE A 46 1.50 1.87 -2.84
CA ILE A 46 2.07 0.61 -2.33
C ILE A 46 3.30 0.96 -1.51
N VAL A 47 3.32 0.54 -0.25
CA VAL A 47 4.45 0.77 0.66
C VAL A 47 5.00 -0.56 1.15
N ARG A 48 6.32 -0.65 1.18
CA ARG A 48 7.05 -1.78 1.75
C ARG A 48 7.30 -1.57 3.24
N GLY A 49 7.07 -2.61 4.01
CA GLY A 49 7.53 -2.71 5.39
C GLY A 49 6.40 -2.74 6.40
N PRO A 50 6.72 -2.84 7.70
CA PRO A 50 5.72 -2.67 8.73
C PRO A 50 5.30 -1.19 8.79
N ILE A 51 4.09 -0.86 8.33
CA ILE A 51 3.47 0.44 8.60
C ILE A 51 2.71 0.34 9.92
N LYS A 52 2.92 1.34 10.78
CA LYS A 52 2.13 1.53 11.99
C LYS A 52 1.43 2.87 11.92
N GLN A 53 0.11 2.85 11.98
CA GLN A 53 -0.67 4.06 12.16
C GLN A 53 -0.48 4.57 13.59
N PHE A 54 -0.12 5.84 13.73
CA PHE A 54 -0.08 6.53 15.01
C PHE A 54 -1.26 7.48 15.12
N ASP A 55 -1.88 7.50 16.30
CA ASP A 55 -2.84 8.54 16.64
C ASP A 55 -2.11 9.85 17.02
N THR A 56 -2.88 10.94 17.12
CA THR A 56 -2.35 12.25 17.49
C THR A 56 -1.63 12.24 18.84
N ALA A 57 -2.06 11.43 19.80
CA ALA A 57 -1.42 11.36 21.12
C ALA A 57 -0.04 10.70 21.05
N ALA A 58 0.09 9.59 20.31
CA ALA A 58 1.34 8.90 20.05
C ALA A 58 2.30 9.79 19.26
N MET A 59 1.81 10.49 18.23
CA MET A 59 2.60 11.45 17.46
C MET A 59 3.07 12.63 18.33
N ASN A 60 2.21 13.17 19.19
CA ASN A 60 2.58 14.24 20.12
C ASN A 60 3.69 13.79 21.09
N LYS A 61 3.58 12.58 21.64
CA LYS A 61 4.59 12.03 22.55
C LYS A 61 5.97 11.88 21.88
N LEU A 62 5.99 11.60 20.59
CA LEU A 62 7.22 11.51 19.78
C LEU A 62 7.71 12.87 19.25
N GLY A 63 6.96 13.95 19.48
CA GLY A 63 7.26 15.28 18.93
C GLY A 63 7.02 15.39 17.42
N TRP A 64 6.23 14.48 16.84
CA TRP A 64 5.97 14.39 15.39
C TRP A 64 4.71 15.13 14.96
N TYR A 65 3.76 15.36 15.87
CA TYR A 65 2.54 16.10 15.54
C TYR A 65 2.83 17.59 15.30
N ARG A 66 2.30 18.15 14.21
CA ARG A 66 2.29 19.60 13.93
C ARG A 66 0.87 19.99 13.51
N ALA A 67 0.34 21.04 14.13
CA ALA A 67 -0.99 21.61 13.86
C ALA A 67 -0.93 22.69 12.77
#